data_AF-A0A925TYX5-F1
#
_entry.id   AF-A0A925TYX5-F1
#
_cell.length_a   1.000
_cell.length_b   1.000
_cell.length_c   1.000
_cell.angle_alpha   90.00
_cell.angle_beta   90.00
_cell.angle_gamma   90.00
#
_symmetry.space_group_name_H-M   'P 1'
#
loop_
_entity.id
_entity.type
_entity.pdbx_description
1 polymer ?
#
loop_
_entity_poly.entity_id
_entity_poly.type
_entity_poly.pdbx_seq_one_letter_code
_entity_poly.pdbx_strand_id
1 'polypeptide(L)'
;MRKGETGFIYHESIYLKNLLITNKQKNMEALSKKKNKIIFSSFLLLGLTGLFWLSLIMQKFFESDTLTNFFLQIDKISPLLSVSIMLIFPLIAITINALSILKFQINFNGDDLHIEIDLHKNFLQWVLIAYACLSVGLVLAYLFFENLTVVHVGV
;
A
#
# COMPACT_ATOMS: atom_id res chain seq x y z
N MET A 1 -43.54 20.22 -43.92
CA MET A 1 -42.95 19.79 -42.63
C MET A 1 -42.41 18.37 -42.79
N ARG A 2 -41.08 18.20 -42.76
CA ARG A 2 -40.41 16.92 -43.06
C ARG A 2 -40.53 15.96 -41.87
N LYS A 3 -41.33 14.91 -42.03
CA LYS A 3 -41.53 13.81 -41.05
C LYS A 3 -40.30 12.89 -40.84
N GLY A 4 -39.16 13.18 -41.46
CA GLY A 4 -37.96 12.33 -41.43
C GLY A 4 -36.85 12.78 -40.47
N GLU A 5 -36.88 14.03 -39.99
CA GLU A 5 -35.75 14.59 -39.21
C GLU A 5 -35.80 14.22 -37.72
N THR A 6 -36.98 13.90 -37.18
CA THR A 6 -37.11 13.49 -35.77
C THR A 6 -36.60 12.06 -35.52
N GLY A 7 -36.58 11.16 -36.51
CA GLY A 7 -36.06 9.80 -36.32
C GLY A 7 -34.54 9.74 -36.11
N PHE A 8 -33.81 10.63 -36.80
CA PHE A 8 -32.35 10.71 -36.72
C PHE A 8 -31.85 11.26 -35.39
N ILE A 9 -32.49 12.33 -34.89
CA ILE A 9 -32.10 12.98 -33.62
C ILE A 9 -32.28 12.03 -32.42
N TYR A 10 -33.33 11.21 -32.43
CA TYR A 10 -33.55 10.24 -31.35
C TYR A 10 -32.55 9.09 -31.39
N HIS A 11 -32.19 8.60 -32.58
CA HIS A 11 -31.19 7.54 -32.74
C HIS A 11 -29.79 7.99 -32.31
N GLU A 12 -29.42 9.24 -32.63
CA GLU A 12 -28.15 9.84 -32.25
C GLU A 12 -28.07 10.06 -30.73
N SER A 13 -29.17 10.49 -30.10
CA SER A 13 -29.24 10.66 -28.64
C SER A 13 -29.07 9.34 -27.87
N ILE A 14 -29.65 8.23 -28.38
CA ILE A 14 -29.52 6.90 -27.77
C ILE A 14 -28.09 6.38 -27.93
N TYR A 15 -27.48 6.61 -29.09
CA TYR A 15 -26.11 6.19 -29.35
C TYR A 15 -25.11 6.92 -28.44
N LEU A 16 -25.23 8.24 -28.30
CA LEU A 16 -24.41 9.05 -27.40
C LEU A 16 -24.58 8.64 -25.93
N LYS A 17 -25.82 8.36 -25.52
CA LYS A 17 -26.12 7.88 -24.16
C LYS A 17 -25.46 6.52 -23.87
N ASN A 18 -25.54 5.59 -24.81
CA ASN A 18 -24.88 4.30 -24.69
C ASN A 18 -23.36 4.47 -24.63
N LEU A 19 -22.77 5.29 -25.49
CA LEU A 19 -21.33 5.53 -25.52
C LEU A 19 -20.80 6.15 -24.20
N LEU A 20 -21.55 7.06 -23.60
CA LEU A 20 -21.26 7.62 -22.28
C LEU A 20 -21.31 6.57 -21.18
N ILE A 21 -22.32 5.68 -21.20
CA ILE A 21 -22.44 4.58 -20.24
C ILE A 21 -21.25 3.62 -20.38
N THR A 22 -20.89 3.21 -21.60
CA THR A 22 -19.77 2.29 -21.84
C THR A 22 -18.44 2.90 -21.40
N ASN A 23 -18.22 4.20 -21.66
CA ASN A 23 -17.01 4.89 -21.20
C ASN A 23 -16.96 5.02 -19.68
N LYS A 24 -18.09 5.34 -19.03
CA LYS A 24 -18.18 5.38 -17.57
C LYS A 24 -17.89 4.01 -16.97
N GLN A 25 -18.42 2.94 -17.55
CA GLN A 25 -18.21 1.57 -17.10
C GLN A 25 -16.75 1.13 -17.25
N LYS A 26 -16.12 1.41 -18.40
CA LYS A 26 -14.68 1.17 -18.62
C LYS A 26 -13.81 1.94 -17.62
N ASN A 27 -14.14 3.20 -17.33
CA ASN A 27 -13.41 4.01 -16.34
C ASN A 27 -13.57 3.45 -14.92
N MET A 28 -14.76 2.98 -14.55
CA MET A 28 -14.99 2.33 -13.26
C MET A 28 -14.22 1.00 -13.12
N GLU A 29 -14.18 0.19 -14.19
CA GLU A 29 -13.38 -1.05 -14.22
C GLU A 29 -11.87 -0.77 -14.11
N ALA A 30 -11.37 0.24 -14.83
CA ALA A 30 -9.97 0.64 -14.76
C ALA A 30 -9.59 1.14 -13.35
N LEU A 31 -10.46 1.92 -12.71
CA LEU A 31 -10.27 2.41 -11.34
C LEU A 31 -10.26 1.25 -10.33
N SER A 32 -11.17 0.29 -10.49
CA SER A 32 -11.25 -0.92 -9.67
C SER A 32 -9.99 -1.78 -9.80
N LYS A 33 -9.51 -2.04 -11.02
CA LYS A 33 -8.26 -2.77 -11.27
C LYS A 33 -7.05 -2.09 -10.64
N LYS A 34 -6.94 -0.76 -10.79
CA LYS A 34 -5.86 0.03 -10.18
C LYS A 34 -5.88 -0.06 -8.64
N LYS A 35 -7.07 0.04 -8.04
CA LYS A 35 -7.27 -0.09 -6.59
C LYS A 35 -6.86 -1.47 -6.07
N ASN A 36 -7.29 -2.54 -6.75
CA ASN A 36 -6.93 -3.92 -6.37
C ASN A 36 -5.42 -4.16 -6.47
N LYS A 37 -4.76 -3.61 -7.50
CA LYS A 37 -3.30 -3.70 -7.63
C LYS A 37 -2.57 -3.04 -6.46
N ILE A 38 -3.03 -1.88 -6.00
CA ILE A 38 -2.45 -1.14 -4.86
C ILE A 38 -2.61 -1.92 -3.55
N ILE A 39 -3.80 -2.49 -3.32
CA ILE A 39 -4.06 -3.31 -2.12
C ILE A 39 -3.18 -4.56 -2.15
N PHE A 40 -3.10 -5.24 -3.29
CA PHE A 40 -2.29 -6.44 -3.45
C PHE A 40 -0.79 -6.17 -3.25
N SER A 41 -0.25 -5.08 -3.84
CA SER A 41 1.17 -4.74 -3.65
C SER A 41 1.48 -4.40 -2.20
N SER A 42 0.57 -3.71 -1.50
CA SER A 42 0.73 -3.37 -0.09
C SER A 42 0.67 -4.63 0.79
N PHE A 43 -0.25 -5.54 0.49
CA PHE A 43 -0.36 -6.82 1.19
C PHE A 43 0.90 -7.66 1.02
N LEU A 44 1.47 -7.72 -0.18
CA LEU A 44 2.70 -8.46 -0.46
C LEU A 44 3.90 -7.87 0.30
N LEU A 45 4.08 -6.53 0.25
CA LEU A 45 5.15 -5.84 0.98
C LEU A 45 5.08 -6.08 2.48
N LEU A 46 3.88 -5.98 3.07
CA LEU A 46 3.67 -6.19 4.50
C LEU A 46 3.75 -7.66 4.90
N GLY A 47 3.32 -8.57 4.01
CA GLY A 47 3.45 -10.01 4.20
C GLY A 47 4.92 -10.46 4.28
N LEU A 48 5.79 -9.89 3.45
CA LEU A 48 7.24 -10.15 3.51
C LEU A 48 7.84 -9.71 4.86
N THR A 49 7.47 -8.52 5.34
CA THR A 49 7.89 -8.06 6.67
C THR A 49 7.37 -8.99 7.79
N GLY A 50 6.14 -9.47 7.68
CA GLY A 50 5.56 -10.43 8.63
C GLY A 50 6.27 -11.79 8.64
N LEU A 51 6.62 -12.34 7.47
CA LEU A 51 7.38 -13.59 7.37
C LEU A 51 8.77 -13.48 8.01
N PHE A 52 9.42 -12.32 7.91
CA PHE A 52 10.68 -12.08 8.61
C PHE A 52 10.52 -12.14 10.14
N TRP A 53 9.54 -11.41 10.69
CA TRP A 53 9.29 -11.44 12.14
C TRP A 53 8.93 -12.84 12.62
N LEU A 54 8.14 -13.57 11.83
CA LEU A 54 7.85 -14.97 12.10
C LEU A 54 9.13 -15.82 12.11
N SER A 55 10.08 -15.57 11.19
CA SER A 55 11.37 -16.25 11.18
C SER A 55 12.19 -15.99 12.45
N LEU A 56 12.27 -14.74 12.92
CA LEU A 56 12.96 -14.40 14.17
C LEU A 56 12.30 -15.05 15.40
N ILE A 57 10.96 -15.03 15.44
CA ILE A 57 10.19 -15.69 16.50
C ILE A 57 10.47 -17.18 16.48
N MET A 58 10.41 -17.81 15.30
CA MET A 58 10.73 -19.23 15.15
C MET A 58 12.17 -19.54 15.57
N GLN A 59 13.15 -18.70 15.24
CA GLN A 59 14.54 -18.86 15.70
C GLN A 59 14.65 -18.84 17.23
N LYS A 60 13.97 -17.91 17.91
CA LYS A 60 13.86 -17.85 19.37
C LYS A 60 13.13 -19.05 19.98
N PHE A 61 12.08 -19.56 19.33
CA PHE A 61 11.35 -20.75 19.80
C PHE A 61 12.13 -22.05 19.59
N PHE A 62 12.95 -22.12 18.55
CA PHE A 62 13.77 -23.27 18.19
C PHE A 62 15.23 -23.14 18.64
N GLU A 63 15.55 -22.22 19.56
CA GLU A 63 16.80 -22.16 20.34
C GLU A 63 16.95 -23.38 21.29
N SER A 64 16.52 -24.57 20.85
CA SER A 64 16.98 -25.87 21.33
C SER A 64 18.11 -26.35 20.42
N ASP A 65 19.17 -26.90 21.00
CA ASP A 65 20.52 -27.17 20.44
C ASP A 65 20.67 -27.84 19.05
N THR A 66 19.60 -28.17 18.33
CA THR A 66 19.63 -28.95 17.08
C THR A 66 19.57 -28.12 15.78
N LEU A 67 19.10 -26.88 15.80
CA LEU A 67 18.91 -26.05 14.57
C LEU A 67 19.85 -24.85 14.45
N THR A 68 20.68 -24.61 15.46
CA THR A 68 21.53 -23.41 15.61
C THR A 68 22.49 -23.23 14.43
N ASN A 69 23.07 -24.30 13.89
CA ASN A 69 24.14 -24.20 12.89
C ASN A 69 23.70 -23.72 11.49
N PHE A 70 22.43 -23.88 11.12
CA PHE A 70 21.93 -23.48 9.79
C PHE A 70 21.46 -22.01 9.76
N PHE A 71 20.83 -21.54 10.85
CA PHE A 71 20.36 -20.15 10.96
C PHE A 71 21.48 -19.16 11.33
N LEU A 72 22.46 -19.56 12.14
CA LEU A 72 23.62 -18.72 12.53
C LEU A 72 24.49 -18.25 11.34
N GLN A 73 24.42 -18.93 10.18
CA GLN A 73 25.15 -18.49 8.98
C GLN A 73 24.41 -17.40 8.20
N ILE A 74 23.08 -17.34 8.29
CA ILE A 74 22.26 -16.31 7.62
C ILE A 74 22.39 -14.97 8.36
N ASP A 75 22.54 -15.00 9.69
CA ASP A 75 22.73 -13.80 10.54
C ASP A 75 24.05 -13.04 10.30
N LYS A 76 25.03 -13.64 9.62
CA LYS A 76 26.34 -13.00 9.39
C LYS A 76 26.41 -12.08 8.17
N ILE A 77 25.42 -12.10 7.27
CA ILE A 77 25.57 -11.48 5.94
C ILE A 77 25.27 -9.96 5.92
N SER A 78 24.65 -9.39 6.96
CA SER A 78 24.74 -7.98 7.39
C SER A 78 23.44 -7.58 8.10
N PRO A 79 23.40 -7.57 9.45
CA PRO A 79 22.19 -7.23 10.20
C PRO A 79 21.65 -5.83 9.83
N LEU A 80 22.54 -4.91 9.46
CA LEU A 80 22.18 -3.56 9.04
C LEU A 80 21.35 -3.53 7.74
N LEU A 81 21.67 -4.40 6.78
CA LEU A 81 20.96 -4.49 5.51
C LEU A 81 19.55 -5.04 5.71
N SER A 82 19.42 -6.13 6.47
CA SER A 82 18.14 -6.75 6.80
C SER A 82 17.23 -5.75 7.52
N VAL A 83 17.74 -5.08 8.55
CA VAL A 83 17.00 -4.03 9.27
C VAL A 83 16.59 -2.88 8.36
N SER A 84 17.47 -2.44 7.45
CA SER A 84 17.15 -1.37 6.50
C SER A 84 16.00 -1.76 5.57
N ILE A 85 16.00 -2.99 5.05
CA ILE A 85 14.92 -3.52 4.21
C ILE A 85 13.60 -3.60 5.00
N MET A 86 13.66 -4.01 6.26
CA MET A 86 12.50 -4.08 7.15
C MET A 86 11.89 -2.72 7.49
N LEU A 87 12.68 -1.66 7.41
CA LEU A 87 12.20 -0.30 7.64
C LEU A 87 11.68 0.31 6.32
N ILE A 88 12.36 0.07 5.20
CA ILE A 88 12.00 0.60 3.87
C ILE A 88 10.67 0.03 3.37
N PHE A 89 10.41 -1.27 3.47
CA PHE A 89 9.19 -1.85 2.90
C PHE A 89 7.88 -1.37 3.56
N PRO A 90 7.77 -1.31 4.90
CA PRO A 90 6.61 -0.70 5.54
C PRO A 90 6.47 0.79 5.22
N LEU A 91 7.57 1.55 5.11
CA LEU A 91 7.51 2.95 4.70
C LEU A 91 6.99 3.13 3.27
N ILE A 92 7.43 2.29 2.34
CA ILE A 92 6.91 2.26 0.97
C ILE A 92 5.41 1.91 0.99
N ALA A 93 5.00 0.93 1.80
CA ALA A 93 3.60 0.57 1.96
C ALA A 93 2.76 1.73 2.52
N ILE A 94 3.25 2.45 3.54
CA ILE A 94 2.60 3.67 4.07
C ILE A 94 2.45 4.70 2.96
N THR A 95 3.53 4.98 2.22
CA THR A 95 3.55 5.99 1.16
C THR A 95 2.55 5.67 0.05
N ILE A 96 2.54 4.43 -0.45
CA ILE A 96 1.62 3.97 -1.49
C ILE A 96 0.17 4.05 -1.02
N ASN A 97 -0.12 3.62 0.21
CA ASN A 97 -1.49 3.66 0.73
C ASN A 97 -1.94 5.09 1.02
N ALA A 98 -1.08 5.96 1.56
CA ALA A 98 -1.37 7.38 1.79
C ALA A 98 -1.68 8.12 0.47
N LEU A 99 -0.84 7.92 -0.56
CA LEU A 99 -1.08 8.46 -1.91
C LEU A 99 -2.37 7.94 -2.54
N SER A 100 -2.81 6.74 -2.18
CA SER A 100 -4.06 6.16 -2.71
C SER A 100 -5.32 6.68 -2.02
N ILE A 101 -5.19 7.16 -0.77
CA ILE A 101 -6.29 7.75 0.01
C ILE A 101 -6.47 9.23 -0.34
N LEU A 102 -5.37 9.94 -0.61
CA LEU A 102 -5.38 11.34 -1.03
C LEU A 102 -5.75 11.46 -2.52
N LYS A 103 -6.94 11.99 -2.80
CA LYS A 103 -7.29 12.46 -4.14
C LYS A 103 -7.20 13.97 -4.19
N PHE A 104 -6.36 14.47 -5.09
CA PHE A 104 -6.33 15.86 -5.45
C PHE A 104 -7.30 16.06 -6.62
N GLN A 105 -8.43 16.72 -6.35
CA GLN A 105 -9.33 17.19 -7.39
C GLN A 105 -9.07 18.67 -7.60
N ILE A 106 -8.67 19.03 -8.82
CA ILE A 106 -8.54 20.43 -9.21
C ILE A 106 -9.89 20.82 -9.80
N ASN A 107 -10.66 21.60 -9.06
CA ASN A 107 -11.96 22.08 -9.49
C ASN A 107 -11.81 23.54 -9.93
N PHE A 108 -12.01 23.78 -11.23
CA PHE A 108 -12.05 25.13 -11.78
C PHE A 108 -13.49 25.61 -11.70
N ASN A 109 -13.78 26.52 -10.77
CA ASN A 109 -15.11 27.07 -10.61
C ASN A 109 -15.06 28.59 -10.87
N GLY A 110 -15.20 28.97 -12.15
CA GLY A 110 -14.97 30.36 -12.59
C GLY A 110 -13.47 30.68 -12.73
N ASP A 111 -13.07 31.88 -12.30
CA ASP A 111 -11.67 32.34 -12.32
C ASP A 111 -10.83 31.84 -11.13
N ASP A 112 -11.47 31.18 -10.16
CA ASP A 112 -10.81 30.69 -8.94
C ASP A 112 -10.44 29.20 -9.04
N LEU A 113 -9.17 28.90 -8.72
CA LEU A 113 -8.63 27.54 -8.63
C LEU A 113 -8.91 26.97 -7.23
N HIS A 114 -9.87 26.06 -7.13
CA HIS A 114 -10.13 25.33 -5.89
C HIS A 114 -9.43 23.96 -5.92
N ILE A 115 -8.48 23.76 -5.01
CA ILE A 115 -7.87 22.44 -4.78
C ILE A 115 -8.69 21.73 -3.71
N GLU A 116 -9.54 20.80 -4.13
CA GLU A 116 -10.30 19.95 -3.22
C GLU A 116 -9.48 18.69 -2.90
N ILE A 117 -9.16 18.52 -1.61
CA ILE A 117 -8.47 17.33 -1.11
C ILE A 117 -9.54 16.39 -0.56
N ASP A 118 -9.88 15.36 -1.33
CA ASP A 118 -10.82 14.33 -0.90
C ASP A 118 -10.07 13.16 -0.27
N LEU A 119 -10.46 12.83 0.96
CA LEU A 119 -10.01 11.62 1.65
C LEU A 119 -10.95 10.46 1.31
N HIS A 120 -10.45 9.51 0.52
CA HIS A 120 -11.23 8.32 0.22
C HIS A 120 -11.25 7.37 1.44
N LYS A 121 -12.43 7.20 2.05
CA LYS A 121 -12.63 6.31 3.21
C LYS A 121 -12.63 4.84 2.79
N ASN A 122 -11.44 4.26 2.61
CA ASN A 122 -11.29 2.84 2.41
C ASN A 122 -10.74 2.18 3.68
N PHE A 123 -11.62 1.54 4.46
CA PHE A 123 -11.27 0.92 5.74
C PHE A 123 -10.05 -0.01 5.64
N LEU A 124 -9.98 -0.83 4.58
CA LEU A 124 -8.86 -1.75 4.37
C LEU A 124 -7.51 -1.02 4.23
N GLN A 125 -7.48 0.13 3.54
CA GLN A 125 -6.24 0.91 3.39
C GLN A 125 -5.82 1.56 4.71
N TRP A 126 -6.77 2.01 5.53
CA TRP A 126 -6.48 2.50 6.88
C TRP A 126 -5.91 1.41 7.78
N VAL A 127 -6.45 0.19 7.70
CA VAL A 127 -5.91 -0.98 8.43
C VAL A 127 -4.50 -1.30 7.97
N LEU A 128 -4.23 -1.29 6.65
CA LEU A 128 -2.89 -1.55 6.10
C LEU A 128 -1.88 -0.49 6.54
N ILE A 129 -2.27 0.80 6.58
CA ILE A 129 -1.42 1.88 7.10
C ILE A 129 -1.12 1.68 8.58
N ALA A 130 -2.13 1.40 9.40
CA ALA A 130 -1.95 1.17 10.83
C ALA A 130 -0.99 0.00 11.10
N TYR A 131 -1.17 -1.12 10.39
CA TYR A 131 -0.27 -2.27 10.47
C TYR A 131 1.17 -1.92 10.05
N ALA A 132 1.33 -1.14 8.99
CA ALA A 132 2.64 -0.70 8.53
C ALA A 132 3.32 0.23 9.56
N CYS A 133 2.59 1.15 10.17
CA CYS A 133 3.09 2.00 11.25
C CYS A 133 3.53 1.20 12.48
N LEU A 134 2.73 0.22 12.90
CA LEU A 134 3.10 -0.70 13.98
C LEU A 134 4.37 -1.50 13.63
N SER A 135 4.47 -1.95 12.38
CA SER A 135 5.67 -2.67 11.89
C SER A 135 6.92 -1.79 11.98
N VAL A 136 6.84 -0.52 11.56
CA VAL A 136 7.96 0.43 11.72
C VAL A 136 8.31 0.63 13.20
N GLY A 137 7.29 0.78 14.06
CA GLY A 137 7.48 0.90 15.50
C GLY A 137 8.23 -0.29 16.11
N LEU A 138 7.89 -1.52 15.70
CA LEU A 138 8.57 -2.73 16.14
C LEU A 138 10.02 -2.78 15.66
N VAL A 139 10.30 -2.41 14.40
CA VAL A 139 11.68 -2.36 13.88
C VAL A 139 12.52 -1.33 14.63
N LEU A 140 11.95 -0.14 14.91
CA LEU A 140 12.63 0.88 15.71
C LEU A 140 12.88 0.40 17.14
N ALA A 141 11.90 -0.24 17.77
CA ALA A 141 12.06 -0.80 19.12
C ALA A 141 13.20 -1.84 19.13
N TYR A 142 13.23 -2.75 18.16
CA TYR A 142 14.31 -3.73 18.01
C TYR A 142 15.68 -3.05 17.88
N LEU A 143 15.80 -2.03 17.01
CA LEU A 143 17.03 -1.24 16.87
C LEU A 143 17.48 -0.56 18.16
N PHE A 144 16.53 0.00 18.92
CA PHE A 144 16.82 0.61 20.22
C PHE A 144 17.32 -0.42 21.23
N PHE A 145 16.69 -1.59 21.33
CA PHE A 145 17.11 -2.65 22.24
C PHE A 145 18.46 -3.25 21.85
N GLU A 146 18.73 -3.50 20.56
CA GLU A 146 20.05 -3.96 20.13
C GLU A 146 21.15 -2.95 20.44
N ASN A 147 20.95 -1.67 20.12
CA ASN A 147 21.95 -0.63 20.41
C ASN A 147 22.23 -0.48 21.91
N LEU A 148 21.21 -0.59 22.77
CA LEU A 148 21.41 -0.54 24.23
C LEU A 148 22.15 -1.78 24.77
N THR A 149 21.92 -2.94 24.16
CA THR A 149 22.59 -4.18 24.57
C THR A 149 24.06 -4.17 24.16
N VAL A 150 24.40 -3.64 22.98
CA VAL A 150 25.79 -3.47 22.53
C VAL A 150 26.58 -2.52 23.43
N VAL A 151 25.96 -1.46 23.96
CA VAL A 151 26.60 -0.53 24.90
C VAL A 151 26.87 -1.17 26.27
N HIS A 152 26.07 -2.14 26.71
CA HIS A 152 26.23 -2.79 28.01
C HIS A 152 27.22 -3.95 28.04
N VAL A 153 27.58 -4.55 26.90
CA VAL A 153 28.58 -5.63 26.82
C VAL A 153 29.98 -5.09 26.47
N GLY A 154 30.10 -3.78 26.28
CA GLY A 154 31.36 -3.06 25.97
C GLY A 154 32.05 -2.36 27.14
N VAL A 155 31.76 -2.75 28.40
CA VAL A 155 32.45 -2.26 29.61
C VAL A 155 32.98 -3.44 30.42
#